data_AF-A0A524DC82-F1
#
_entry.id   AF-A0A524DC82-F1
#
_cell.length_a   1.000
_cell.length_b   1.000
_cell.length_c   1.000
_cell.angle_alpha   90.00
_cell.angle_beta   90.00
_cell.angle_gamma   90.00
#
_symmetry.space_group_name_H-M   'P 1'
#
loop_
_entity.id
_entity.type
_entity.pdbx_description
1 polymer ?
#
loop_
_entity_poly.entity_id
_entity_poly.type
_entity_poly.pdbx_seq_one_letter_code
_entity_poly.pdbx_strand_id
1 'polypeptide(L)'
;MSVIQSIIDLKNRVQAIFINKNFVKYSLIIGLILFLTSLTSGVIVANFLDPAFDGYDIIRNYISDLGSFNYTAIPHFLDFAAIITSLLLIPVALYFKKTICTYQQVKEESLIKKIPKLFLSNFGLLSMFIALIGFAGIGFFSEDLSAHICDYYGFNPFDGTIFKNFHYFFSIVVFAGFIFSGFFIGAYYILFPKSTAQKLKIEKYWYIFILIGLEMLIWPTIHAVSFIIGLPPSEPFHEWFMLITIFIWIIPTLLLLLRQIVQTSEGRQKGSISKIFSRGYKFLTNPKTNKYSIAIGIILFALTVISGYIIAQFDLSDMPFSSILLTVSDSAGFNIFQDYFSNLGSYRFTPIPQIFNLGLIVSSIFLIPPTFYIFKIVKSNEEDIPKLKLILKRFLLATFVVSWIVAFIGCFGIGVFSEDVAEYIAYITGPVIFNFNWHHIFAGILFVSFLISGLALGLLILIFPNDIAKIFELKHSKIIIYALSIIMLILVPIVYSIGLITLLPFWEWMYFIAICGWILPILVLLYPRINSKLEK
;
A
#
# COMPACT_ATOMS: atom_id res chain seq x y z
N MET A 1 -15.18 10.58 33.99
CA MET A 1 -15.61 9.56 32.99
C MET A 1 -15.06 8.21 33.41
N SER A 2 -15.83 7.12 33.35
CA SER A 2 -15.30 5.79 33.64
C SER A 2 -14.35 5.31 32.53
N VAL A 3 -13.41 4.43 32.85
CA VAL A 3 -12.51 3.79 31.86
C VAL A 3 -13.33 3.09 30.76
N ILE A 4 -14.42 2.41 31.15
CA ILE A 4 -15.34 1.74 30.23
C ILE A 4 -15.97 2.73 29.24
N GLN A 5 -16.46 3.89 29.71
CA GLN A 5 -17.03 4.90 28.83
C GLN A 5 -15.97 5.44 27.86
N SER A 6 -14.74 5.64 28.33
CA SER A 6 -13.62 6.11 27.50
C SER A 6 -13.28 5.10 26.38
N ILE A 7 -13.30 3.80 26.70
CA ILE A 7 -13.09 2.71 25.72
C ILE A 7 -14.25 2.67 24.70
N ILE A 8 -15.50 2.79 25.16
CA ILE A 8 -16.68 2.83 24.28
C ILE A 8 -16.61 4.04 23.35
N ASP A 9 -16.27 5.21 23.86
CA ASP A 9 -16.14 6.44 23.08
C ASP A 9 -14.99 6.33 22.07
N LEU A 10 -13.85 5.76 22.46
CA LEU A 10 -12.75 5.48 21.54
C LEU A 10 -13.18 4.51 20.43
N LYS A 11 -13.84 3.40 20.78
CA LYS A 11 -14.39 2.43 19.83
C LYS A 11 -15.35 3.11 18.85
N ASN A 12 -16.27 3.94 19.34
CA ASN A 12 -17.24 4.65 18.51
C ASN A 12 -16.56 5.65 17.58
N ARG A 13 -15.53 6.37 18.05
CA ARG A 13 -14.72 7.28 17.23
C ARG A 13 -13.96 6.54 16.14
N VAL A 14 -13.29 5.45 16.48
CA VAL A 14 -12.57 4.59 15.53
C VAL A 14 -13.54 4.03 14.49
N GLN A 15 -14.66 3.46 14.93
CA GLN A 15 -15.68 2.93 14.05
C GLN A 15 -16.25 4.02 13.12
N ALA A 16 -16.50 5.24 13.62
CA ALA A 16 -16.98 6.37 12.83
C ALA A 16 -15.99 6.79 11.73
N ILE A 17 -14.67 6.64 11.96
CA ILE A 17 -13.63 6.88 10.95
C ILE A 17 -13.71 5.81 9.86
N PHE A 18 -13.69 4.52 10.24
CA PHE A 18 -13.69 3.41 9.28
C PHE A 18 -14.98 3.32 8.46
N ILE A 19 -16.14 3.66 9.03
CA ILE A 19 -17.44 3.65 8.31
C ILE A 19 -17.76 4.98 7.62
N ASN A 20 -16.82 5.92 7.55
CA ASN A 20 -17.03 7.17 6.83
C ASN A 20 -17.30 6.89 5.35
N LYS A 21 -18.45 7.35 4.83
CA LYS A 21 -18.88 7.05 3.46
C LYS A 21 -17.87 7.42 2.38
N ASN A 22 -17.19 8.56 2.52
CA ASN A 22 -16.19 8.97 1.54
C ASN A 22 -14.95 8.08 1.62
N PHE A 23 -14.50 7.76 2.83
CA PHE A 23 -13.38 6.84 3.02
C PHE A 23 -13.69 5.48 2.41
N VAL A 24 -14.82 4.87 2.78
CA VAL A 24 -15.30 3.57 2.23
C VAL A 24 -15.41 3.61 0.71
N LYS A 25 -15.98 4.69 0.14
CA LYS A 25 -16.11 4.87 -1.31
C LYS A 25 -14.74 4.79 -2.00
N TYR A 26 -13.76 5.53 -1.51
CA TYR A 26 -12.43 5.55 -2.12
C TYR A 26 -11.67 4.26 -1.87
N SER A 27 -11.76 3.67 -0.67
CA SER A 27 -11.13 2.39 -0.38
C SER A 27 -11.66 1.28 -1.28
N LEU A 28 -12.98 1.25 -1.53
CA LEU A 28 -13.61 0.30 -2.46
C LEU A 28 -13.10 0.50 -3.89
N ILE A 29 -13.13 1.74 -4.41
CA ILE A 29 -12.70 2.03 -5.78
C ILE A 29 -11.22 1.70 -5.97
N ILE A 30 -10.37 2.18 -5.06
CA ILE A 30 -8.92 1.99 -5.15
C ILE A 30 -8.57 0.52 -4.99
N GLY A 31 -9.15 -0.19 -4.01
CA GLY A 31 -8.90 -1.62 -3.80
C GLY A 31 -9.30 -2.47 -5.01
N LEU A 32 -10.48 -2.22 -5.60
CA LEU A 32 -10.91 -2.94 -6.80
C LEU A 32 -10.01 -2.68 -7.99
N ILE A 33 -9.69 -1.40 -8.27
CA ILE A 33 -8.82 -1.04 -9.39
C ILE A 33 -7.44 -1.66 -9.17
N LEU A 34 -6.82 -1.41 -8.01
CA LEU A 34 -5.47 -1.85 -7.69
C LEU A 34 -5.31 -3.36 -7.87
N PHE A 35 -6.18 -4.17 -7.25
CA PHE A 35 -6.03 -5.62 -7.33
C PHE A 35 -6.30 -6.15 -8.74
N LEU A 36 -7.37 -5.71 -9.41
CA LEU A 36 -7.67 -6.18 -10.77
C LEU A 36 -6.58 -5.78 -11.77
N THR A 37 -6.09 -4.55 -11.70
CA THR A 37 -5.00 -4.13 -12.57
C THR A 37 -3.72 -4.89 -12.27
N SER A 38 -3.44 -5.19 -11.00
CA SER A 38 -2.22 -5.92 -10.62
C SER A 38 -2.28 -7.39 -11.02
N LEU A 39 -3.43 -8.05 -10.85
CA LEU A 39 -3.63 -9.42 -11.33
C LEU A 39 -3.52 -9.51 -12.85
N THR A 40 -4.21 -8.63 -13.59
CA THR A 40 -4.12 -8.61 -15.06
C THR A 40 -2.71 -8.28 -15.53
N SER A 41 -2.04 -7.30 -14.92
CA SER A 41 -0.66 -6.96 -15.27
C SER A 41 0.30 -8.09 -14.94
N GLY A 42 0.10 -8.78 -13.82
CA GLY A 42 0.88 -9.97 -13.43
C GLY A 42 0.76 -11.06 -14.48
N VAL A 43 -0.46 -11.42 -14.90
CA VAL A 43 -0.68 -12.41 -15.97
C VAL A 43 -0.05 -11.99 -17.30
N ILE A 44 -0.12 -10.69 -17.65
CA ILE A 44 0.51 -10.17 -18.87
C ILE A 44 2.04 -10.27 -18.76
N VAL A 45 2.61 -9.79 -17.65
CA VAL A 45 4.05 -9.81 -17.40
C VAL A 45 4.55 -11.25 -17.40
N ALA A 46 3.90 -12.16 -16.68
CA ALA A 46 4.24 -13.57 -16.69
C ALA A 46 4.16 -14.13 -18.12
N ASN A 47 3.12 -13.86 -18.90
CA ASN A 47 3.04 -14.38 -20.27
C ASN A 47 4.13 -13.88 -21.24
N PHE A 48 4.64 -12.65 -21.06
CA PHE A 48 5.62 -12.07 -22.00
C PHE A 48 7.05 -12.09 -21.48
N LEU A 49 7.23 -12.16 -20.16
CA LEU A 49 8.50 -12.09 -19.45
C LEU A 49 8.65 -13.27 -18.48
N ASP A 50 7.99 -14.41 -18.78
CA ASP A 50 8.19 -15.69 -18.08
C ASP A 50 9.67 -16.09 -18.24
N PRO A 51 10.39 -16.25 -17.12
CA PRO A 51 11.78 -16.69 -17.13
C PRO A 51 11.98 -18.08 -17.73
N ALA A 52 10.99 -18.96 -17.64
CA ALA A 52 11.05 -20.29 -18.25
C ALA A 52 10.83 -20.24 -19.77
N PHE A 53 10.40 -19.11 -20.33
CA PHE A 53 9.99 -18.92 -21.73
C PHE A 53 8.89 -19.88 -22.20
N ASP A 54 8.19 -20.54 -21.27
CA ASP A 54 7.10 -21.47 -21.54
C ASP A 54 5.73 -20.75 -21.51
N GLY A 55 5.70 -19.54 -20.95
CA GLY A 55 4.52 -18.70 -20.79
C GLY A 55 3.70 -19.09 -19.57
N TYR A 56 2.71 -18.25 -19.25
CA TYR A 56 1.85 -18.45 -18.09
C TYR A 56 0.47 -19.00 -18.50
N ASP A 57 0.15 -20.23 -18.09
CA ASP A 57 -1.12 -20.89 -18.39
C ASP A 57 -1.92 -21.14 -17.10
N ILE A 58 -3.13 -20.57 -17.01
CA ILE A 58 -4.04 -20.74 -15.85
C ILE A 58 -4.43 -22.21 -15.60
N ILE A 59 -4.26 -23.11 -16.58
CA ILE A 59 -4.50 -24.55 -16.40
C ILE A 59 -3.33 -25.21 -15.65
N ARG A 60 -2.12 -24.67 -15.77
CA ARG A 60 -0.89 -25.30 -15.25
C ARG A 60 -0.29 -24.54 -14.07
N ASN A 61 -0.57 -23.26 -13.97
CA ASN A 61 0.06 -22.33 -13.04
C ASN A 61 -0.93 -21.82 -11.98
N TYR A 62 -0.50 -21.86 -10.72
CA TYR A 62 -1.27 -21.35 -9.59
C TYR A 62 -1.30 -19.82 -9.62
N ILE A 63 -2.31 -19.20 -9.01
CA ILE A 63 -2.34 -17.73 -8.88
C ILE A 63 -1.11 -17.23 -8.13
N SER A 64 -0.62 -18.01 -7.16
CA SER A 64 0.59 -17.73 -6.39
C SER A 64 1.85 -17.62 -7.23
N ASP A 65 1.92 -18.33 -8.36
CA ASP A 65 3.06 -18.29 -9.29
C ASP A 65 3.30 -16.86 -9.81
N LEU A 66 2.24 -16.04 -9.90
CA LEU A 66 2.34 -14.63 -10.27
C LEU A 66 3.09 -13.77 -9.24
N GLY A 67 3.20 -14.27 -8.01
CA GLY A 67 3.98 -13.71 -6.90
C GLY A 67 5.32 -14.43 -6.67
N SER A 68 5.79 -15.22 -7.65
CA SER A 68 7.11 -15.84 -7.63
C SER A 68 7.99 -15.36 -8.77
N PHE A 69 9.28 -15.18 -8.47
CA PHE A 69 10.31 -14.96 -9.48
C PHE A 69 10.34 -16.08 -10.52
N ASN A 70 10.01 -17.33 -10.16
CA ASN A 70 10.03 -18.46 -11.09
C ASN A 70 9.15 -18.27 -12.33
N TYR A 71 8.10 -17.44 -12.24
CA TYR A 71 7.13 -17.25 -13.32
C TYR A 71 6.90 -15.79 -13.71
N THR A 72 7.26 -14.83 -12.85
CA THR A 72 6.98 -13.40 -13.08
C THR A 72 8.20 -12.56 -12.78
N ALA A 73 8.56 -11.65 -13.71
CA ALA A 73 9.71 -10.77 -13.53
C ALA A 73 9.54 -9.70 -12.43
N ILE A 74 8.30 -9.41 -12.00
CA ILE A 74 7.96 -8.40 -10.98
C ILE A 74 6.93 -8.98 -9.98
N PRO A 75 7.30 -10.00 -9.19
CA PRO A 75 6.36 -10.73 -8.34
C PRO A 75 5.72 -9.85 -7.26
N HIS A 76 6.50 -8.92 -6.71
CA HIS A 76 6.08 -8.01 -5.64
C HIS A 76 4.85 -7.14 -5.97
N PHE A 77 4.55 -6.94 -7.26
CA PHE A 77 3.43 -6.11 -7.66
C PHE A 77 2.08 -6.71 -7.24
N LEU A 78 1.90 -8.02 -7.42
CA LEU A 78 0.67 -8.71 -7.00
C LEU A 78 0.60 -8.82 -5.48
N ASP A 79 1.72 -9.15 -4.84
CA ASP A 79 1.87 -9.28 -3.40
C ASP A 79 1.45 -8.01 -2.65
N PHE A 80 2.03 -6.86 -3.02
CA PHE A 80 1.69 -5.59 -2.39
C PHE A 80 0.26 -5.15 -2.74
N ALA A 81 -0.23 -5.45 -3.94
CA ALA A 81 -1.62 -5.20 -4.28
C ALA A 81 -2.59 -5.99 -3.40
N ALA A 82 -2.27 -7.25 -3.08
CA ALA A 82 -3.05 -8.09 -2.17
C ALA A 82 -3.08 -7.51 -0.75
N ILE A 83 -1.91 -7.13 -0.20
CA ILE A 83 -1.81 -6.50 1.13
C ILE A 83 -2.61 -5.20 1.18
N ILE A 84 -2.35 -4.27 0.25
CA ILE A 84 -2.98 -2.95 0.25
C ILE A 84 -4.49 -3.08 0.03
N THR A 85 -4.92 -3.93 -0.90
CA THR A 85 -6.35 -4.16 -1.16
C THR A 85 -7.04 -4.75 0.06
N SER A 86 -6.42 -5.72 0.74
CA SER A 86 -6.97 -6.27 1.98
C SER A 86 -7.23 -5.19 3.03
N LEU A 87 -6.24 -4.33 3.28
CA LEU A 87 -6.36 -3.22 4.23
C LEU A 87 -7.45 -2.21 3.82
N LEU A 88 -7.58 -1.92 2.53
CA LEU A 88 -8.63 -1.05 2.00
C LEU A 88 -10.03 -1.67 2.09
N LEU A 89 -10.16 -3.00 2.04
CA LEU A 89 -11.46 -3.67 2.12
C LEU A 89 -11.97 -3.83 3.56
N ILE A 90 -11.14 -3.67 4.60
CA ILE A 90 -11.57 -3.66 6.02
C ILE A 90 -12.69 -2.63 6.28
N PRO A 91 -12.54 -1.32 5.99
CA PRO A 91 -13.63 -0.35 6.16
C PRO A 91 -14.86 -0.69 5.30
N VAL A 92 -14.65 -1.28 4.13
CA VAL A 92 -15.72 -1.69 3.22
C VAL A 92 -16.55 -2.82 3.83
N ALA A 93 -15.92 -3.85 4.41
CA ALA A 93 -16.59 -4.94 5.11
C ALA A 93 -17.40 -4.43 6.32
N LEU A 94 -16.83 -3.53 7.13
CA LEU A 94 -17.54 -2.89 8.25
C LEU A 94 -18.76 -2.08 7.79
N TYR A 95 -18.60 -1.29 6.72
CA TYR A 95 -19.70 -0.50 6.16
C TYR A 95 -20.77 -1.38 5.51
N PHE A 96 -20.36 -2.45 4.83
CA PHE A 96 -21.25 -3.46 4.27
C PHE A 96 -22.10 -4.08 5.37
N LYS A 97 -21.49 -4.54 6.47
CA LYS A 97 -22.22 -5.05 7.65
C LYS A 97 -23.26 -4.06 8.16
N LYS A 98 -22.85 -2.81 8.38
CA LYS A 98 -23.75 -1.73 8.85
C LYS A 98 -24.92 -1.53 7.89
N THR A 99 -24.68 -1.67 6.59
CA THR A 99 -25.69 -1.53 5.55
C THR A 99 -26.65 -2.71 5.56
N ILE A 100 -26.15 -3.96 5.57
CA ILE A 100 -27.00 -5.15 5.42
C ILE A 100 -27.76 -5.51 6.69
N CYS A 101 -27.20 -5.41 7.88
CA CYS A 101 -27.88 -5.80 9.12
C CYS A 101 -27.15 -5.29 10.38
N THR A 102 -27.83 -4.50 11.19
CA THR A 102 -27.41 -4.14 12.56
C THR A 102 -28.46 -4.59 13.58
N TYR A 103 -28.06 -4.77 14.83
CA TYR A 103 -28.98 -5.14 15.91
C TYR A 103 -30.12 -4.12 16.06
N GLN A 104 -29.81 -2.83 15.99
CA GLN A 104 -30.82 -1.77 16.09
C GLN A 104 -31.89 -1.89 14.99
N GLN A 105 -31.50 -2.26 13.76
CA GLN A 105 -32.44 -2.39 12.63
C GLN A 105 -33.42 -3.55 12.79
N VAL A 106 -33.05 -4.60 13.52
CA VAL A 106 -33.86 -5.82 13.67
C VAL A 106 -34.39 -5.97 15.10
N LYS A 107 -34.29 -4.93 15.93
CA LYS A 107 -34.63 -5.00 17.37
C LYS A 107 -36.10 -5.38 17.57
N GLU A 108 -36.98 -4.83 16.73
CA GLU A 108 -38.44 -4.98 16.77
C GLU A 108 -38.94 -6.15 15.91
N GLU A 109 -38.05 -6.84 15.18
CA GLU A 109 -38.45 -8.02 14.40
C GLU A 109 -38.68 -9.23 15.31
N SER A 110 -39.56 -10.16 14.87
CA SER A 110 -39.76 -11.43 15.56
C SER A 110 -38.46 -12.24 15.64
N LEU A 111 -38.30 -13.03 16.71
CA LEU A 111 -37.10 -13.85 16.94
C LEU A 111 -36.74 -14.73 15.74
N ILE A 112 -37.74 -15.33 15.08
CA ILE A 112 -37.58 -16.19 13.91
C ILE A 112 -36.91 -15.46 12.73
N LYS A 113 -37.15 -14.15 12.55
CA LYS A 113 -36.50 -13.35 11.50
C LYS A 113 -35.20 -12.71 11.98
N LYS A 114 -35.19 -12.26 13.24
CA LYS A 114 -34.07 -11.55 13.87
C LYS A 114 -32.82 -12.43 14.01
N ILE A 115 -32.98 -13.65 14.53
CA ILE A 115 -31.86 -14.55 14.83
C ILE A 115 -31.09 -14.93 13.56
N PRO A 116 -31.73 -15.46 12.49
CA PRO A 116 -31.00 -15.81 11.27
C PRO A 116 -30.32 -14.60 10.62
N LYS A 117 -30.97 -13.43 10.56
CA LYS A 117 -30.35 -12.21 10.03
C LYS A 117 -29.07 -11.83 10.76
N LEU A 118 -29.10 -11.83 12.09
CA LEU A 118 -27.93 -11.49 12.91
C LEU A 118 -26.84 -12.54 12.79
N PHE A 119 -27.20 -13.83 12.87
CA PHE A 119 -26.26 -14.93 12.74
C PHE A 119 -25.55 -14.87 11.37
N LEU A 120 -26.29 -14.93 10.27
CA LEU A 120 -25.72 -14.96 8.91
C LEU A 120 -24.87 -13.72 8.62
N SER A 121 -25.34 -12.52 9.00
CA SER A 121 -24.56 -11.30 8.74
C SER A 121 -23.34 -11.13 9.64
N ASN A 122 -23.35 -11.64 10.87
CA ASN A 122 -22.19 -11.58 11.76
C ASN A 122 -21.13 -12.62 11.38
N PHE A 123 -21.53 -13.86 11.10
CA PHE A 123 -20.62 -14.91 10.66
C PHE A 123 -20.05 -14.60 9.29
N GLY A 124 -20.86 -14.08 8.35
CA GLY A 124 -20.36 -13.61 7.06
C GLY A 124 -19.31 -12.49 7.20
N LEU A 125 -19.50 -11.54 8.11
CA LEU A 125 -18.49 -10.50 8.39
C LEU A 125 -17.21 -11.10 9.00
N LEU A 126 -17.35 -12.01 9.97
CA LEU A 126 -16.20 -12.67 10.60
C LEU A 126 -15.38 -13.43 9.56
N SER A 127 -16.03 -14.23 8.72
CA SER A 127 -15.38 -14.96 7.62
C SER A 127 -14.74 -14.02 6.61
N MET A 128 -15.38 -12.89 6.28
CA MET A 128 -14.77 -11.86 5.44
C MET A 128 -13.49 -11.28 6.07
N PHE A 129 -13.45 -11.05 7.39
CA PHE A 129 -12.20 -10.61 8.04
C PHE A 129 -11.11 -11.67 8.01
N ILE A 130 -11.47 -12.93 8.21
CA ILE A 130 -10.53 -14.05 8.05
C ILE A 130 -9.99 -14.06 6.62
N ALA A 131 -10.86 -13.88 5.62
CA ALA A 131 -10.46 -13.79 4.22
C ALA A 131 -9.47 -12.64 3.98
N LEU A 132 -9.75 -11.44 4.51
CA LEU A 132 -8.87 -10.29 4.38
C LEU A 132 -7.52 -10.51 5.09
N ILE A 133 -7.50 -11.12 6.27
CA ILE A 133 -6.25 -11.50 6.95
C ILE A 133 -5.46 -12.49 6.10
N GLY A 134 -6.12 -13.51 5.57
CA GLY A 134 -5.52 -14.45 4.60
C GLY A 134 -4.97 -13.73 3.39
N PHE A 135 -5.72 -12.78 2.82
CA PHE A 135 -5.35 -12.06 1.61
C PHE A 135 -4.14 -11.14 1.81
N ALA A 136 -4.05 -10.49 2.97
CA ALA A 136 -2.83 -9.79 3.36
C ALA A 136 -1.68 -10.75 3.65
N GLY A 137 -1.99 -11.91 4.25
CA GLY A 137 -1.02 -12.96 4.56
C GLY A 137 -0.35 -13.55 3.32
N ILE A 138 -1.10 -13.89 2.26
CA ILE A 138 -0.52 -14.43 1.02
C ILE A 138 0.38 -13.41 0.32
N GLY A 139 0.04 -12.12 0.38
CA GLY A 139 0.86 -11.08 -0.21
C GLY A 139 2.10 -10.77 0.65
N PHE A 140 2.03 -10.95 1.97
CA PHE A 140 3.19 -10.77 2.82
C PHE A 140 4.13 -11.97 2.73
N PHE A 141 3.60 -13.17 2.97
CA PHE A 141 4.27 -14.45 2.81
C PHE A 141 4.06 -14.94 1.38
N SER A 142 4.62 -14.21 0.41
CA SER A 142 4.65 -14.63 -0.98
C SER A 142 5.32 -15.99 -1.12
N GLU A 143 5.19 -16.62 -2.29
CA GLU A 143 5.82 -17.91 -2.55
C GLU A 143 7.33 -17.83 -2.33
N ASP A 144 7.97 -16.80 -2.89
CA ASP A 144 9.41 -16.58 -2.74
C ASP A 144 9.81 -16.34 -1.28
N LEU A 145 9.06 -15.54 -0.52
CA LEU A 145 9.39 -15.31 0.89
C LEU A 145 9.22 -16.57 1.72
N SER A 146 8.14 -17.32 1.45
CA SER A 146 7.87 -18.55 2.18
C SER A 146 8.95 -19.60 1.89
N ALA A 147 9.36 -19.75 0.63
CA ALA A 147 10.49 -20.60 0.26
C ALA A 147 11.78 -20.11 0.94
N HIS A 148 12.06 -18.81 0.92
CA HIS A 148 13.24 -18.24 1.57
C HIS A 148 13.27 -18.48 3.10
N ILE A 149 12.16 -18.25 3.80
CA ILE A 149 12.10 -18.47 5.25
C ILE A 149 12.12 -19.98 5.59
N CYS A 150 11.34 -20.79 4.88
CA CYS A 150 11.19 -22.21 5.21
C CYS A 150 12.38 -23.04 4.73
N ASP A 151 12.82 -22.87 3.49
CA ASP A 151 13.85 -23.71 2.87
C ASP A 151 15.26 -23.18 3.16
N TYR A 152 15.47 -21.87 3.17
CA TYR A 152 16.80 -21.29 3.41
C TYR A 152 17.11 -21.02 4.88
N TYR A 153 16.20 -20.41 5.63
CA TYR A 153 16.38 -20.27 7.08
C TYR A 153 15.98 -21.53 7.87
N GLY A 154 15.40 -22.54 7.22
CA GLY A 154 14.94 -23.75 7.89
C GLY A 154 13.80 -23.52 8.88
N PHE A 155 13.11 -22.37 8.80
CA PHE A 155 12.05 -22.01 9.73
C PHE A 155 10.68 -22.28 9.12
N ASN A 156 10.18 -23.50 9.33
CA ASN A 156 8.82 -23.86 8.96
C ASN A 156 7.99 -24.23 10.20
N PRO A 157 7.11 -23.35 10.70
CA PRO A 157 6.27 -23.68 11.86
C PRO A 157 5.18 -24.71 11.51
N PHE A 158 5.07 -25.09 10.23
CA PHE A 158 4.08 -26.04 9.74
C PHE A 158 4.66 -27.42 9.44
N ASP A 159 5.94 -27.65 9.71
CA ASP A 159 6.55 -28.97 9.55
C ASP A 159 5.75 -30.05 10.31
N GLY A 160 5.41 -31.13 9.62
CA GLY A 160 4.59 -32.22 10.16
C GLY A 160 3.09 -31.91 10.25
N THR A 161 2.62 -30.78 9.70
CA THR A 161 1.20 -30.45 9.59
C THR A 161 0.66 -30.64 8.17
N ILE A 162 -0.64 -30.44 7.97
CA ILE A 162 -1.25 -30.40 6.64
C ILE A 162 -0.86 -29.14 5.83
N PHE A 163 -0.31 -28.12 6.49
CA PHE A 163 0.14 -26.91 5.84
C PHE A 163 1.60 -27.08 5.42
N LYS A 164 1.92 -26.77 4.16
CA LYS A 164 3.29 -26.96 3.64
C LYS A 164 4.24 -25.85 4.11
N ASN A 165 3.80 -24.60 4.04
CA ASN A 165 4.57 -23.41 4.39
C ASN A 165 3.61 -22.25 4.73
N PHE A 166 4.15 -21.06 5.04
CA PHE A 166 3.37 -19.87 5.32
C PHE A 166 2.41 -19.49 4.19
N HIS A 167 2.90 -19.43 2.95
CA HIS A 167 2.09 -19.09 1.78
C HIS A 167 0.85 -20.00 1.70
N TYR A 168 1.05 -21.31 1.72
CA TYR A 168 -0.02 -22.30 1.61
C TYR A 168 -1.04 -22.19 2.74
N PHE A 169 -0.58 -21.95 3.98
CA PHE A 169 -1.47 -21.69 5.11
C PHE A 169 -2.37 -20.46 4.85
N PHE A 170 -1.79 -19.33 4.45
CA PHE A 170 -2.57 -18.12 4.20
C PHE A 170 -3.47 -18.24 2.96
N SER A 171 -3.08 -19.03 1.95
CA SER A 171 -3.91 -19.37 0.78
C SER A 171 -5.17 -20.11 1.21
N ILE A 172 -5.05 -21.10 2.11
CA ILE A 172 -6.22 -21.76 2.69
C ILE A 172 -7.08 -20.77 3.49
N VAL A 173 -6.46 -19.92 4.31
CA VAL A 173 -7.18 -18.92 5.13
C VAL A 173 -7.99 -17.94 4.26
N VAL A 174 -7.42 -17.44 3.16
CA VAL A 174 -8.12 -16.50 2.27
C VAL A 174 -9.28 -17.16 1.54
N PHE A 175 -9.06 -18.32 0.90
CA PHE A 175 -10.11 -19.01 0.15
C PHE A 175 -11.22 -19.52 1.08
N ALA A 176 -10.88 -20.18 2.19
CA ALA A 176 -11.87 -20.62 3.16
C ALA A 176 -12.65 -19.43 3.73
N GLY A 177 -11.98 -18.33 4.08
CA GLY A 177 -12.63 -17.10 4.54
C GLY A 177 -13.64 -16.55 3.53
N PHE A 178 -13.26 -16.46 2.25
CA PHE A 178 -14.16 -15.97 1.20
C PHE A 178 -15.31 -16.95 0.93
N ILE A 179 -15.07 -18.27 0.93
CA ILE A 179 -16.11 -19.29 0.75
C ILE A 179 -17.12 -19.23 1.89
N PHE A 180 -16.67 -19.21 3.15
CA PHE A 180 -17.59 -19.11 4.29
C PHE A 180 -18.32 -17.76 4.32
N SER A 181 -17.66 -16.66 3.95
CA SER A 181 -18.35 -15.37 3.79
C SER A 181 -19.41 -15.45 2.69
N GLY A 182 -19.06 -16.05 1.54
CA GLY A 182 -19.96 -16.37 0.44
C GLY A 182 -21.17 -17.16 0.93
N PHE A 183 -20.94 -18.23 1.67
CA PHE A 183 -21.97 -19.09 2.22
C PHE A 183 -22.94 -18.33 3.12
N PHE A 184 -22.45 -17.62 4.14
CA PHE A 184 -23.29 -16.93 5.11
C PHE A 184 -24.01 -15.71 4.51
N ILE A 185 -23.32 -14.88 3.71
CA ILE A 185 -23.92 -13.71 3.06
C ILE A 185 -24.84 -14.14 1.91
N GLY A 186 -24.49 -15.18 1.17
CA GLY A 186 -25.30 -15.76 0.11
C GLY A 186 -26.62 -16.34 0.65
N ALA A 187 -26.56 -17.09 1.76
CA ALA A 187 -27.75 -17.52 2.48
C ALA A 187 -28.60 -16.32 2.97
N TYR A 188 -27.96 -15.25 3.45
CA TYR A 188 -28.68 -14.02 3.82
C TYR A 188 -29.40 -13.40 2.61
N TYR A 189 -28.74 -13.37 1.45
CA TYR A 189 -29.31 -12.85 0.20
C TYR A 189 -30.48 -13.69 -0.30
N ILE A 190 -30.41 -15.02 -0.22
CA ILE A 190 -31.50 -15.94 -0.62
C ILE A 190 -32.70 -15.82 0.33
N LEU A 191 -32.47 -15.77 1.64
CA LEU A 191 -33.55 -15.75 2.64
C LEU A 191 -34.20 -14.36 2.80
N PHE A 192 -33.44 -13.28 2.60
CA PHE A 192 -33.91 -11.91 2.81
C PHE A 192 -33.71 -10.95 1.62
N PRO A 193 -33.98 -11.37 0.36
CA PRO A 193 -33.56 -10.63 -0.84
C PRO A 193 -34.23 -9.26 -0.94
N LYS A 194 -35.52 -9.15 -0.58
CA LYS A 194 -36.25 -7.88 -0.57
C LYS A 194 -35.68 -6.88 0.45
N SER A 195 -35.28 -7.36 1.63
CA SER A 195 -34.67 -6.52 2.66
C SER A 195 -33.30 -5.99 2.20
N THR A 196 -32.50 -6.85 1.58
CA THR A 196 -31.21 -6.46 0.98
C THR A 196 -31.40 -5.43 -0.14
N ALA A 197 -32.37 -5.66 -1.03
CA ALA A 197 -32.67 -4.76 -2.15
C ALA A 197 -33.10 -3.38 -1.69
N GLN A 198 -33.91 -3.29 -0.63
CA GLN A 198 -34.28 -2.03 0.01
C GLN A 198 -33.05 -1.29 0.56
N LYS A 199 -32.18 -1.99 1.31
CA LYS A 199 -30.98 -1.42 1.92
C LYS A 199 -29.97 -0.91 0.88
N LEU A 200 -29.87 -1.60 -0.25
CA LEU A 200 -29.03 -1.22 -1.40
C LEU A 200 -29.75 -0.35 -2.44
N LYS A 201 -30.99 0.09 -2.17
CA LYS A 201 -31.78 1.00 -3.01
C LYS A 201 -32.04 0.49 -4.45
N ILE A 202 -32.30 -0.81 -4.59
CA ILE A 202 -32.60 -1.47 -5.87
C ILE A 202 -33.80 -2.43 -5.79
N GLU A 203 -34.86 -2.01 -5.09
CA GLU A 203 -36.05 -2.82 -4.77
C GLU A 203 -36.68 -3.53 -5.98
N LYS A 204 -36.73 -2.87 -7.15
CA LYS A 204 -37.28 -3.44 -8.39
C LYS A 204 -36.58 -4.75 -8.81
N TYR A 205 -35.31 -4.90 -8.48
CA TYR A 205 -34.45 -6.01 -8.94
C TYR A 205 -34.06 -6.96 -7.80
N TRP A 206 -34.95 -7.13 -6.81
CA TRP A 206 -34.66 -7.95 -5.63
C TRP A 206 -34.29 -9.41 -5.95
N TYR A 207 -34.77 -9.96 -7.06
CA TYR A 207 -34.45 -11.33 -7.51
C TYR A 207 -32.98 -11.51 -7.87
N ILE A 208 -32.25 -10.44 -8.22
CA ILE A 208 -30.80 -10.50 -8.49
C ILE A 208 -30.04 -10.98 -7.24
N PHE A 209 -30.50 -10.63 -6.04
CA PHE A 209 -29.88 -11.11 -4.81
C PHE A 209 -30.03 -12.61 -4.61
N ILE A 210 -31.12 -13.23 -5.08
CA ILE A 210 -31.23 -14.70 -5.05
C ILE A 210 -30.18 -15.30 -5.97
N LEU A 211 -30.02 -14.77 -7.18
CA LEU A 211 -29.03 -15.28 -8.14
C LEU A 211 -27.59 -15.12 -7.61
N ILE A 212 -27.24 -13.93 -7.11
CA ILE A 212 -25.94 -13.68 -6.48
C ILE A 212 -25.76 -14.61 -5.27
N GLY A 213 -26.79 -14.77 -4.43
CA GLY A 213 -26.70 -15.60 -3.24
C GLY A 213 -26.54 -17.09 -3.53
N LEU A 214 -27.16 -17.60 -4.61
CA LEU A 214 -26.96 -18.98 -5.09
C LEU A 214 -25.56 -19.17 -5.63
N GLU A 215 -25.05 -18.20 -6.40
CA GLU A 215 -23.68 -18.22 -6.90
C GLU A 215 -22.70 -18.32 -5.72
N MET A 216 -22.84 -17.43 -4.73
CA MET A 216 -21.97 -17.34 -3.56
C MET A 216 -21.91 -18.64 -2.74
N LEU A 217 -23.02 -19.39 -2.73
CA LEU A 217 -23.16 -20.62 -1.96
C LEU A 217 -22.61 -21.83 -2.72
N ILE A 218 -22.89 -21.92 -4.02
CA ILE A 218 -22.72 -23.16 -4.79
C ILE A 218 -21.34 -23.23 -5.43
N TRP A 219 -20.96 -22.24 -6.25
CA TRP A 219 -19.80 -22.39 -7.12
C TRP A 219 -18.45 -22.38 -6.38
N PRO A 220 -18.17 -21.44 -5.45
CA PRO A 220 -16.94 -21.48 -4.68
C PRO A 220 -16.81 -22.79 -3.87
N THR A 221 -17.92 -23.30 -3.33
CA THR A 221 -17.94 -24.57 -2.58
C THR A 221 -17.61 -25.77 -3.48
N ILE A 222 -18.20 -25.83 -4.69
CA ILE A 222 -17.90 -26.90 -5.66
C ILE A 222 -16.42 -26.89 -6.02
N HIS A 223 -15.85 -25.73 -6.39
CA HIS A 223 -14.45 -25.65 -6.76
C HIS A 223 -13.49 -25.92 -5.59
N ALA A 224 -13.86 -25.53 -4.37
CA ALA A 224 -13.08 -25.88 -3.18
C ALA A 224 -13.07 -27.38 -2.91
N VAL A 225 -14.21 -28.05 -3.03
CA VAL A 225 -14.27 -29.52 -2.90
C VAL A 225 -13.46 -30.19 -4.00
N SER A 226 -13.62 -29.73 -5.25
CA SER A 226 -12.86 -30.23 -6.41
C SER A 226 -11.35 -30.06 -6.23
N PHE A 227 -10.91 -28.91 -5.69
CA PHE A 227 -9.51 -28.64 -5.36
C PHE A 227 -8.98 -29.60 -4.29
N ILE A 228 -9.72 -29.78 -3.19
CA ILE A 228 -9.30 -30.65 -2.06
C ILE A 228 -9.17 -32.11 -2.48
N ILE A 229 -10.04 -32.61 -3.36
CA ILE A 229 -10.01 -34.01 -3.80
C ILE A 229 -9.22 -34.22 -5.11
N GLY A 230 -8.59 -33.17 -5.65
CA GLY A 230 -7.76 -33.25 -6.86
C GLY A 230 -8.53 -33.66 -8.12
N LEU A 231 -9.75 -33.14 -8.33
CA LEU A 231 -10.50 -33.43 -9.56
C LEU A 231 -9.82 -32.82 -10.79
N PRO A 232 -9.96 -33.45 -11.98
CA PRO A 232 -9.53 -32.83 -13.23
C PRO A 232 -10.23 -31.47 -13.45
N PRO A 233 -9.63 -30.56 -14.25
CA PRO A 233 -8.44 -30.76 -15.07
C PRO A 233 -7.10 -30.65 -14.32
N SER A 234 -6.99 -29.85 -13.25
CA SER A 234 -5.78 -29.71 -12.41
C SER A 234 -6.09 -28.92 -11.12
N GLU A 235 -5.23 -28.99 -10.11
CA GLU A 235 -5.32 -28.16 -8.89
C GLU A 235 -5.21 -26.65 -9.19
N PRO A 236 -4.23 -26.16 -10.00
CA PRO A 236 -4.13 -24.76 -10.39
C PRO A 236 -5.40 -24.22 -11.05
N PHE A 237 -6.02 -25.02 -11.92
CA PHE A 237 -7.26 -24.63 -12.59
C PHE A 237 -8.39 -24.39 -11.59
N HIS A 238 -8.54 -25.26 -10.59
CA HIS A 238 -9.57 -25.08 -9.57
C HIS A 238 -9.29 -23.87 -8.68
N GLU A 239 -8.03 -23.54 -8.41
CA GLU A 239 -7.66 -22.31 -7.70
C GLU A 239 -8.10 -21.05 -8.49
N TRP A 240 -7.77 -21.01 -9.79
CA TRP A 240 -8.22 -19.94 -10.69
C TRP A 240 -9.74 -19.82 -10.75
N PHE A 241 -10.45 -20.95 -10.86
CA PHE A 241 -11.91 -20.95 -10.87
C PHE A 241 -12.52 -20.55 -9.52
N MET A 242 -11.89 -20.89 -8.39
CA MET A 242 -12.28 -20.35 -7.08
C MET A 242 -12.16 -18.83 -7.07
N LEU A 243 -11.06 -18.25 -7.55
CA LEU A 243 -10.90 -16.79 -7.61
C LEU A 243 -11.94 -16.14 -8.54
N ILE A 244 -12.14 -16.70 -9.74
CA ILE A 244 -13.10 -16.18 -10.71
C ILE A 244 -14.53 -16.24 -10.16
N THR A 245 -14.94 -17.34 -9.55
CA THR A 245 -16.27 -17.45 -8.93
C THR A 245 -16.42 -16.47 -7.77
N ILE A 246 -15.37 -16.28 -6.95
CA ILE A 246 -15.35 -15.21 -5.95
C ILE A 246 -15.57 -13.83 -6.59
N PHE A 247 -14.89 -13.53 -7.70
CA PHE A 247 -15.05 -12.28 -8.43
C PHE A 247 -16.46 -12.06 -8.97
N ILE A 248 -17.11 -13.11 -9.48
CA ILE A 248 -18.46 -13.05 -10.02
C ILE A 248 -19.47 -12.53 -9.01
N TRP A 249 -19.33 -12.82 -7.71
CA TRP A 249 -20.24 -12.27 -6.69
C TRP A 249 -19.70 -11.05 -5.95
N ILE A 250 -18.39 -10.98 -5.68
CA ILE A 250 -17.83 -9.91 -4.85
C ILE A 250 -17.83 -8.59 -5.62
N ILE A 251 -17.48 -8.59 -6.91
CA ILE A 251 -17.42 -7.36 -7.72
C ILE A 251 -18.83 -6.76 -7.86
N PRO A 252 -19.89 -7.49 -8.28
CA PRO A 252 -21.23 -6.94 -8.31
C PRO A 252 -21.72 -6.46 -6.95
N THR A 253 -21.43 -7.20 -5.87
CA THR A 253 -21.81 -6.79 -4.51
C THR A 253 -21.16 -5.46 -4.11
N LEU A 254 -19.87 -5.31 -4.39
CA LEU A 254 -19.11 -4.08 -4.13
C LEU A 254 -19.60 -2.92 -5.02
N LEU A 255 -19.93 -3.17 -6.29
CA LEU A 255 -20.48 -2.14 -7.19
C LEU A 255 -21.88 -1.68 -6.75
N LEU A 256 -22.73 -2.59 -6.27
CA LEU A 256 -24.03 -2.26 -5.69
C LEU A 256 -23.89 -1.43 -4.41
N LEU A 257 -22.93 -1.78 -3.55
CA LEU A 257 -22.61 -1.00 -2.36
C LEU A 257 -22.08 0.40 -2.73
N LEU A 258 -21.18 0.49 -3.70
CA LEU A 258 -20.65 1.75 -4.22
C LEU A 258 -21.77 2.65 -4.74
N ARG A 259 -22.68 2.10 -5.55
CA ARG A 259 -23.86 2.82 -6.05
C ARG A 259 -24.70 3.37 -4.89
N GLN A 260 -24.95 2.57 -3.86
CA GLN A 260 -25.69 3.00 -2.67
C GLN A 260 -24.99 4.16 -1.96
N ILE A 261 -23.66 4.09 -1.79
CA ILE A 261 -22.87 5.14 -1.16
C ILE A 261 -22.97 6.43 -1.99
N VAL A 262 -22.77 6.34 -3.30
CA VAL A 262 -22.84 7.48 -4.23
C VAL A 262 -24.22 8.13 -4.18
N GLN A 263 -25.30 7.37 -4.32
CA GLN A 263 -26.67 7.89 -4.27
C GLN A 263 -27.03 8.56 -2.92
N THR A 264 -26.44 8.12 -1.81
CA THR A 264 -26.65 8.77 -0.51
C THR A 264 -25.76 9.99 -0.29
N SER A 265 -24.66 10.10 -1.05
CA SER A 265 -23.76 11.26 -1.02
C SER A 265 -24.20 12.37 -1.98
N GLU A 266 -24.88 12.00 -3.08
CA GLU A 266 -25.28 12.90 -4.14
C GLU A 266 -26.69 13.43 -3.93
N GLY A 267 -26.80 14.42 -3.04
CA GLY A 267 -27.83 15.44 -3.11
C GLY A 267 -27.45 16.63 -4.02
N ARG A 268 -26.30 16.65 -4.70
CA ARG A 268 -25.82 17.82 -5.47
C ARG A 268 -24.74 17.51 -6.53
N GLN A 269 -25.08 17.89 -7.77
CA GLN A 269 -24.23 18.28 -8.91
C GLN A 269 -23.28 17.27 -9.58
N LYS A 270 -23.59 16.94 -10.85
CA LYS A 270 -22.62 16.49 -11.88
C LYS A 270 -21.40 17.42 -11.88
N GLY A 271 -20.21 16.85 -11.70
CA GLY A 271 -18.97 17.62 -11.67
C GLY A 271 -18.15 17.45 -12.94
N SER A 272 -17.74 18.56 -13.54
CA SER A 272 -16.68 18.62 -14.58
C SER A 272 -15.36 18.07 -14.04
N ILE A 273 -14.49 17.54 -14.90
CA ILE A 273 -13.13 17.06 -14.57
C ILE A 273 -12.34 18.11 -13.76
N SER A 274 -12.52 19.39 -14.04
CA SER A 274 -11.89 20.49 -13.27
C SER A 274 -12.31 20.47 -11.79
N LYS A 275 -13.55 20.08 -11.48
CA LYS A 275 -14.01 19.90 -10.09
C LYS A 275 -13.35 18.68 -9.42
N ILE A 276 -12.98 17.64 -10.16
CA ILE A 276 -12.26 16.48 -9.61
C ILE A 276 -10.85 16.90 -9.19
N PHE A 277 -10.10 17.57 -10.08
CA PHE A 277 -8.77 18.10 -9.74
C PHE A 277 -8.83 19.09 -8.57
N SER A 278 -9.81 20.00 -8.57
CA SER A 278 -10.02 20.94 -7.45
C SER A 278 -10.29 20.22 -6.12
N ARG A 279 -11.11 19.16 -6.13
CA ARG A 279 -11.38 18.34 -4.94
C ARG A 279 -10.13 17.57 -4.49
N GLY A 280 -9.38 17.00 -5.43
CA GLY A 280 -8.11 16.32 -5.16
C GLY A 280 -7.10 17.26 -4.51
N TYR A 281 -6.85 18.42 -5.11
CA TYR A 281 -5.99 19.45 -4.52
C TYR A 281 -6.49 19.94 -3.16
N LYS A 282 -7.81 20.12 -2.99
CA LYS A 282 -8.41 20.48 -1.69
C LYS A 282 -8.18 19.41 -0.62
N PHE A 283 -8.24 18.13 -1.01
CA PHE A 283 -7.95 16.99 -0.12
C PHE A 283 -6.46 16.93 0.24
N LEU A 284 -5.57 16.97 -0.76
CA LEU A 284 -4.12 16.95 -0.58
C LEU A 284 -3.61 18.13 0.26
N THR A 285 -4.32 19.25 0.24
CA THR A 285 -3.98 20.45 1.03
C THR A 285 -4.85 20.67 2.26
N ASN A 286 -5.62 19.67 2.68
CA ASN A 286 -6.42 19.73 3.89
C ASN A 286 -5.51 19.55 5.13
N PRO A 287 -5.59 20.41 6.16
CA PRO A 287 -4.74 20.30 7.35
C PRO A 287 -4.88 18.94 8.05
N LYS A 288 -6.10 18.39 8.15
CA LYS A 288 -6.35 17.10 8.79
C LYS A 288 -5.70 15.95 8.01
N THR A 289 -5.85 15.94 6.68
CA THR A 289 -5.18 14.96 5.82
C THR A 289 -3.68 15.03 6.01
N ASN A 290 -3.10 16.24 5.95
CA ASN A 290 -1.66 16.44 6.11
C ASN A 290 -1.14 16.00 7.49
N LYS A 291 -1.88 16.29 8.57
CA LYS A 291 -1.52 15.83 9.92
C LYS A 291 -1.29 14.32 9.96
N TYR A 292 -2.25 13.56 9.44
CA TYR A 292 -2.18 12.10 9.44
C TYR A 292 -1.16 11.59 8.43
N SER A 293 -1.10 12.17 7.24
CA SER A 293 -0.11 11.85 6.22
C SER A 293 1.33 11.99 6.70
N ILE A 294 1.66 13.10 7.38
CA ILE A 294 2.98 13.30 7.99
C ILE A 294 3.23 12.27 9.09
N ALA A 295 2.30 12.12 10.03
CA ALA A 295 2.49 11.23 11.17
C ALA A 295 2.67 9.77 10.72
N ILE A 296 1.77 9.27 9.86
CA ILE A 296 1.82 7.91 9.33
C ILE A 296 3.06 7.73 8.46
N GLY A 297 3.33 8.65 7.52
CA GLY A 297 4.47 8.55 6.62
C GLY A 297 5.81 8.50 7.35
N ILE A 298 6.03 9.39 8.34
CA ILE A 298 7.28 9.38 9.13
C ILE A 298 7.38 8.14 10.01
N ILE A 299 6.32 7.78 10.73
CA ILE A 299 6.35 6.62 11.64
C ILE A 299 6.59 5.34 10.84
N LEU A 300 5.86 5.14 9.73
CA LEU A 300 6.07 3.97 8.87
C LEU A 300 7.47 3.96 8.31
N PHE A 301 7.96 5.08 7.78
CA PHE A 301 9.30 5.15 7.22
C PHE A 301 10.38 4.81 8.27
N ALA A 302 10.31 5.41 9.46
CA ALA A 302 11.25 5.14 10.54
C ALA A 302 11.18 3.68 11.01
N LEU A 303 9.96 3.14 11.21
CA LEU A 303 9.78 1.74 11.59
C LEU A 303 10.35 0.81 10.51
N THR A 304 10.10 1.11 9.23
CA THR A 304 10.57 0.34 8.08
C THR A 304 12.09 0.23 8.06
N VAL A 305 12.79 1.36 8.21
CA VAL A 305 14.26 1.39 8.23
C VAL A 305 14.81 0.66 9.46
N ILE A 306 14.25 0.93 10.64
CA ILE A 306 14.70 0.29 11.89
C ILE A 306 14.46 -1.21 11.86
N SER A 307 13.26 -1.65 11.48
CA SER A 307 12.92 -3.06 11.40
C SER A 307 13.71 -3.75 10.30
N GLY A 308 13.87 -3.12 9.14
CA GLY A 308 14.67 -3.67 8.03
C GLY A 308 16.10 -3.91 8.48
N TYR A 309 16.73 -2.90 9.10
CA TYR A 309 18.07 -3.03 9.65
C TYR A 309 18.18 -4.14 10.71
N ILE A 310 17.24 -4.19 11.68
CA ILE A 310 17.22 -5.24 12.71
C ILE A 310 17.07 -6.63 12.08
N ILE A 311 16.19 -6.78 11.09
CA ILE A 311 15.95 -8.05 10.40
C ILE A 311 17.19 -8.47 9.62
N ALA A 312 17.84 -7.54 8.93
CA ALA A 312 19.07 -7.77 8.16
C ALA A 312 20.27 -8.19 9.04
N GLN A 313 20.24 -7.94 10.36
CA GLN A 313 21.25 -8.50 11.27
C GLN A 313 21.10 -10.02 11.51
N PHE A 314 19.96 -10.61 11.13
CA PHE A 314 19.73 -12.05 11.25
C PHE A 314 20.12 -12.82 9.98
N ASP A 315 20.73 -12.16 9.01
CA ASP A 315 21.26 -12.80 7.82
C ASP A 315 22.38 -13.80 8.15
N LEU A 316 22.41 -14.94 7.46
CA LEU A 316 23.32 -16.07 7.73
C LEU A 316 24.47 -16.10 6.71
N SER A 317 25.72 -16.22 7.17
CA SER A 317 26.90 -16.33 6.29
C SER A 317 26.86 -17.58 5.39
N ASP A 318 27.50 -17.47 4.23
CA ASP A 318 28.00 -18.59 3.42
C ASP A 318 26.93 -19.56 2.85
N MET A 319 25.68 -19.13 2.66
CA MET A 319 24.66 -19.99 2.06
C MET A 319 24.16 -19.46 0.70
N PRO A 320 24.19 -20.29 -0.36
CA PRO A 320 24.01 -19.85 -1.75
C PRO A 320 22.52 -19.76 -2.09
N PHE A 321 21.81 -18.73 -1.61
CA PHE A 321 20.42 -18.54 -2.05
C PHE A 321 20.33 -18.09 -3.52
N SER A 322 21.40 -17.49 -4.07
CA SER A 322 21.50 -17.22 -5.52
C SER A 322 22.31 -18.30 -6.23
N SER A 323 21.81 -19.55 -6.29
CA SER A 323 22.40 -20.57 -7.17
C SER A 323 22.36 -20.15 -8.66
N ILE A 324 21.59 -19.12 -9.00
CA ILE A 324 21.41 -18.64 -10.38
C ILE A 324 22.37 -17.49 -10.77
N LEU A 325 22.98 -16.73 -9.85
CA LEU A 325 23.79 -15.57 -10.30
C LEU A 325 25.06 -15.15 -9.55
N LEU A 326 25.30 -15.50 -8.28
CA LEU A 326 26.52 -15.01 -7.60
C LEU A 326 27.16 -16.05 -6.68
N THR A 327 28.39 -16.45 -7.04
CA THR A 327 29.34 -17.24 -6.24
C THR A 327 30.19 -16.38 -5.30
N VAL A 328 29.72 -15.18 -4.95
CA VAL A 328 30.44 -14.29 -4.04
C VAL A 328 30.07 -14.67 -2.61
N SER A 329 31.04 -15.14 -1.83
CA SER A 329 30.83 -15.39 -0.39
C SER A 329 30.48 -14.07 0.29
N ASP A 330 29.28 -13.97 0.84
CA ASP A 330 28.90 -12.81 1.66
C ASP A 330 29.31 -13.04 3.11
N SER A 331 29.89 -12.00 3.73
CA SER A 331 30.13 -12.03 5.17
C SER A 331 28.79 -12.00 5.89
N ALA A 332 28.57 -12.87 6.89
CA ALA A 332 27.35 -12.85 7.70
C ALA A 332 27.02 -11.44 8.19
N GLY A 333 25.74 -11.08 8.04
CA GLY A 333 25.14 -9.93 8.68
C GLY A 333 25.35 -8.62 7.93
N PHE A 334 24.30 -7.80 7.93
CA PHE A 334 24.28 -6.51 7.26
C PHE A 334 25.22 -5.48 7.92
N ASN A 335 26.11 -4.88 7.14
CA ASN A 335 27.07 -3.86 7.57
C ASN A 335 26.89 -2.56 6.77
N ILE A 336 26.47 -1.49 7.45
CA ILE A 336 26.25 -0.17 6.82
C ILE A 336 27.47 0.44 6.12
N PHE A 337 28.68 -0.05 6.42
CA PHE A 337 29.91 0.40 5.77
C PHE A 337 30.20 -0.35 4.46
N GLN A 338 29.62 -1.53 4.28
CA GLN A 338 29.84 -2.45 3.16
C GLN A 338 28.59 -2.64 2.30
N ASP A 339 27.41 -2.37 2.84
CA ASP A 339 26.13 -2.61 2.19
C ASP A 339 25.37 -1.32 1.95
N TYR A 340 24.71 -1.25 0.80
CA TYR A 340 23.91 -0.09 0.42
C TYR A 340 22.64 -0.02 1.28
N PHE A 341 22.09 1.17 1.48
CA PHE A 341 20.83 1.32 2.22
C PHE A 341 19.69 0.53 1.57
N SER A 342 19.68 0.49 0.24
CA SER A 342 18.70 -0.25 -0.54
C SER A 342 18.79 -1.78 -0.42
N ASN A 343 19.93 -2.33 0.02
CA ASN A 343 20.13 -3.77 0.25
C ASN A 343 19.17 -4.32 1.32
N LEU A 344 18.60 -3.46 2.18
CA LEU A 344 17.54 -3.84 3.13
C LEU A 344 16.28 -4.39 2.44
N GLY A 345 16.12 -4.10 1.15
CA GLY A 345 15.03 -4.58 0.31
C GLY A 345 15.36 -5.84 -0.50
N SER A 346 16.51 -6.48 -0.25
CA SER A 346 16.95 -7.68 -0.97
C SER A 346 16.93 -8.94 -0.11
N TYR A 347 16.52 -10.06 -0.70
CA TYR A 347 16.60 -11.41 -0.12
C TYR A 347 18.04 -11.86 0.17
N ARG A 348 19.02 -11.24 -0.50
CA ARG A 348 20.43 -11.52 -0.26
C ARG A 348 20.88 -11.09 1.13
N PHE A 349 20.34 -9.98 1.65
CA PHE A 349 20.83 -9.35 2.87
C PHE A 349 19.80 -9.31 4.00
N THR A 350 18.54 -9.62 3.70
CA THR A 350 17.43 -9.47 4.65
C THR A 350 16.51 -10.68 4.56
N PRO A 351 16.24 -11.38 5.68
CA PRO A 351 15.29 -12.50 5.69
C PRO A 351 13.86 -12.15 5.25
N ILE A 352 13.43 -10.89 5.45
CA ILE A 352 12.07 -10.41 5.14
C ILE A 352 12.15 -9.04 4.46
N PRO A 353 12.62 -8.97 3.20
CA PRO A 353 12.84 -7.70 2.50
C PRO A 353 11.52 -6.94 2.21
N GLN A 354 10.39 -7.64 2.19
CA GLN A 354 9.05 -7.08 1.96
C GLN A 354 8.71 -5.96 2.95
N ILE A 355 9.16 -6.07 4.20
CA ILE A 355 8.88 -5.03 5.20
C ILE A 355 9.50 -3.71 4.76
N PHE A 356 10.75 -3.76 4.28
CA PHE A 356 11.44 -2.59 3.76
C PHE A 356 10.75 -2.05 2.50
N ASN A 357 10.56 -2.92 1.50
CA ASN A 357 9.99 -2.56 0.20
C ASN A 357 8.57 -1.98 0.30
N LEU A 358 7.68 -2.66 1.03
CA LEU A 358 6.31 -2.17 1.28
C LEU A 358 6.32 -0.86 2.07
N GLY A 359 7.21 -0.75 3.06
CA GLY A 359 7.35 0.44 3.87
C GLY A 359 7.76 1.67 3.04
N LEU A 360 8.68 1.51 2.08
CA LEU A 360 9.03 2.58 1.12
C LEU A 360 7.84 2.97 0.23
N ILE A 361 7.16 1.97 -0.35
CA ILE A 361 5.97 2.19 -1.19
C ILE A 361 4.89 2.96 -0.42
N VAL A 362 4.53 2.51 0.78
CA VAL A 362 3.46 3.13 1.56
C VAL A 362 3.87 4.52 2.05
N SER A 363 5.09 4.68 2.55
CA SER A 363 5.60 5.96 3.05
C SER A 363 5.65 7.02 1.96
N SER A 364 6.11 6.66 0.74
CA SER A 364 6.16 7.58 -0.40
C SER A 364 4.78 8.14 -0.76
N ILE A 365 3.73 7.31 -0.75
CA ILE A 365 2.35 7.74 -0.99
C ILE A 365 1.88 8.72 0.10
N PHE A 366 2.14 8.41 1.37
CA PHE A 366 1.72 9.26 2.49
C PHE A 366 2.46 10.60 2.54
N LEU A 367 3.62 10.74 1.91
CA LEU A 367 4.39 11.99 1.89
C LEU A 367 4.09 12.89 0.68
N ILE A 368 3.22 12.47 -0.24
CA ILE A 368 2.70 13.33 -1.34
C ILE A 368 1.85 14.50 -0.81
N PRO A 369 0.83 14.33 0.07
CA PRO A 369 0.01 15.45 0.55
C PRO A 369 0.81 16.60 1.21
N PRO A 370 1.80 16.33 2.10
CA PRO A 370 2.66 17.36 2.69
C PRO A 370 3.33 18.27 1.67
N THR A 371 3.73 17.72 0.51
CA THR A 371 4.32 18.48 -0.60
C THR A 371 3.37 19.55 -1.12
N PHE A 372 2.11 19.17 -1.42
CA PHE A 372 1.08 20.09 -1.88
C PHE A 372 0.66 21.09 -0.79
N TYR A 373 0.71 20.68 0.48
CA TYR A 373 0.42 21.58 1.58
C TYR A 373 1.50 22.66 1.74
N ILE A 374 2.78 22.30 1.66
CA ILE A 374 3.89 23.26 1.61
C ILE A 374 3.71 24.23 0.44
N PHE A 375 3.40 23.71 -0.75
CA PHE A 375 3.11 24.55 -1.92
C PHE A 375 2.04 25.60 -1.61
N LYS A 376 0.90 25.18 -1.05
CA LYS A 376 -0.20 26.07 -0.73
C LYS A 376 0.17 27.14 0.29
N ILE A 377 0.89 26.79 1.36
CA ILE A 377 1.22 27.75 2.42
C ILE A 377 2.30 28.73 1.97
N VAL A 378 3.31 28.28 1.21
CA VAL A 378 4.39 29.15 0.71
C VAL A 378 3.88 30.11 -0.36
N LYS A 379 2.95 29.64 -1.21
CA LYS A 379 2.28 30.47 -2.22
C LYS A 379 1.34 31.54 -1.62
N SER A 380 0.84 31.35 -0.40
CA SER A 380 -0.18 32.25 0.16
C SER A 380 0.32 33.63 0.63
N ASN A 381 1.63 33.87 0.64
CA ASN A 381 2.26 35.15 1.00
C ASN A 381 2.98 35.75 -0.22
N GLU A 382 2.25 36.34 -1.16
CA GLU A 382 2.82 36.99 -2.36
C GLU A 382 2.53 38.49 -2.46
N GLU A 383 1.59 38.98 -1.65
CA GLU A 383 1.30 40.41 -1.46
C GLU A 383 2.60 41.06 -0.93
N ASP A 384 3.08 42.13 -1.57
CA ASP A 384 4.30 42.89 -1.23
C ASP A 384 5.66 42.38 -1.78
N ILE A 385 5.70 41.30 -2.56
CA ILE A 385 6.97 40.83 -3.15
C ILE A 385 7.22 41.50 -4.52
N PRO A 386 8.39 42.15 -4.73
CA PRO A 386 8.75 42.70 -6.04
C PRO A 386 8.65 41.67 -7.16
N LYS A 387 8.14 42.07 -8.34
CA LYS A 387 7.82 41.15 -9.46
C LYS A 387 8.93 40.15 -9.79
N LEU A 388 10.20 40.57 -9.84
CA LEU A 388 11.33 39.69 -10.12
C LEU A 388 11.55 38.64 -9.02
N LYS A 389 11.51 39.07 -7.74
CA LYS A 389 11.59 38.16 -6.59
C LYS A 389 10.41 37.20 -6.54
N LEU A 390 9.21 37.66 -6.93
CA LEU A 390 8.01 36.83 -6.99
C LEU A 390 8.14 35.74 -8.06
N ILE A 391 8.65 36.07 -9.25
CA ILE A 391 8.93 35.09 -10.31
C ILE A 391 9.93 34.04 -9.80
N LEU A 392 11.02 34.47 -9.18
CA LEU A 392 12.02 33.58 -8.61
C LEU A 392 11.43 32.67 -7.52
N LYS A 393 10.63 33.23 -6.59
CA LYS A 393 9.93 32.47 -5.54
C LYS A 393 9.03 31.38 -6.14
N ARG A 394 8.25 31.72 -7.15
CA ARG A 394 7.35 30.77 -7.85
C ARG A 394 8.13 29.69 -8.58
N PHE A 395 9.23 30.04 -9.24
CA PHE A 395 10.11 29.10 -9.91
C PHE A 395 10.72 28.10 -8.91
N LEU A 396 11.36 28.59 -7.85
CA LEU A 396 11.96 27.74 -6.81
C LEU A 396 10.92 26.84 -6.14
N LEU A 397 9.73 27.39 -5.84
CA LEU A 397 8.65 26.62 -5.24
C LEU A 397 8.10 25.54 -6.19
N ALA A 398 7.98 25.82 -7.49
CA ALA A 398 7.57 24.84 -8.48
C ALA A 398 8.63 23.73 -8.65
N THR A 399 9.91 24.11 -8.75
CA THR A 399 11.03 23.17 -8.83
C THR A 399 11.05 22.26 -7.60
N PHE A 400 10.90 22.81 -6.41
CA PHE A 400 10.78 22.05 -5.16
C PHE A 400 9.64 21.03 -5.23
N VAL A 401 8.42 21.45 -5.56
CA VAL A 401 7.25 20.54 -5.59
C VAL A 401 7.43 19.43 -6.62
N VAL A 402 7.84 19.77 -7.84
CA VAL A 402 7.99 18.80 -8.93
C VAL A 402 9.08 17.79 -8.57
N SER A 403 10.27 18.27 -8.19
CA SER A 403 11.38 17.38 -7.80
C SER A 403 11.02 16.55 -6.56
N TRP A 404 10.29 17.07 -5.58
CA TRP A 404 9.90 16.28 -4.43
C TRP A 404 8.90 15.16 -4.76
N ILE A 405 7.94 15.43 -5.65
CA ILE A 405 7.02 14.40 -6.16
C ILE A 405 7.79 13.33 -6.95
N VAL A 406 8.72 13.75 -7.81
CA VAL A 406 9.58 12.82 -8.57
C VAL A 406 10.46 11.99 -7.63
N ALA A 407 10.96 12.56 -6.54
CA ALA A 407 11.67 11.82 -5.51
C ALA A 407 10.78 10.72 -4.90
N PHE A 408 9.52 11.02 -4.55
CA PHE A 408 8.60 10.00 -4.04
C PHE A 408 8.25 8.92 -5.08
N ILE A 409 8.23 9.26 -6.37
CA ILE A 409 8.14 8.25 -7.45
C ILE A 409 9.39 7.37 -7.46
N GLY A 410 10.58 7.93 -7.28
CA GLY A 410 11.82 7.18 -7.09
C GLY A 410 11.75 6.22 -5.90
N CYS A 411 11.29 6.71 -4.74
CA CYS A 411 11.14 5.91 -3.52
C CYS A 411 10.14 4.76 -3.70
N PHE A 412 8.99 5.05 -4.33
CA PHE A 412 8.01 4.03 -4.71
C PHE A 412 8.64 3.00 -5.66
N GLY A 413 9.38 3.46 -6.67
CA GLY A 413 10.06 2.63 -7.64
C GLY A 413 11.09 1.70 -7.01
N ILE A 414 11.90 2.15 -6.05
CA ILE A 414 12.85 1.29 -5.33
C ILE A 414 12.14 0.15 -4.60
N GLY A 415 11.00 0.42 -3.97
CA GLY A 415 10.23 -0.63 -3.30
C GLY A 415 9.58 -1.62 -4.27
N VAL A 416 9.25 -1.22 -5.50
CA VAL A 416 8.69 -2.12 -6.53
C VAL A 416 9.79 -2.89 -7.27
N PHE A 417 10.85 -2.19 -7.66
CA PHE A 417 12.03 -2.72 -8.33
C PHE A 417 13.15 -2.79 -7.30
N SER A 418 13.00 -3.71 -6.34
CA SER A 418 14.08 -4.06 -5.42
C SER A 418 15.30 -4.56 -6.21
N GLU A 419 16.45 -4.66 -5.54
CA GLU A 419 17.66 -5.16 -6.16
C GLU A 419 17.43 -6.54 -6.81
N ASP A 420 16.76 -7.46 -6.09
CA ASP A 420 16.42 -8.78 -6.61
C ASP A 420 15.57 -8.70 -7.89
N VAL A 421 14.53 -7.85 -7.90
CA VAL A 421 13.68 -7.65 -9.09
C VAL A 421 14.49 -7.09 -10.26
N ALA A 422 15.35 -6.10 -10.01
CA ALA A 422 16.13 -5.46 -11.06
C ALA A 422 17.20 -6.40 -11.64
N GLU A 423 17.91 -7.15 -10.80
CA GLU A 423 18.85 -8.18 -11.22
C GLU A 423 18.15 -9.26 -12.04
N TYR A 424 16.96 -9.67 -11.59
CA TYR A 424 16.18 -10.69 -12.26
C TYR A 424 15.68 -10.27 -13.65
N ILE A 425 15.16 -9.04 -13.78
CA ILE A 425 14.78 -8.48 -15.08
C ILE A 425 15.99 -8.41 -16.01
N ALA A 426 17.15 -7.99 -15.50
CA ALA A 426 18.38 -7.91 -16.29
C ALA A 426 18.82 -9.30 -16.79
N TYR A 427 18.67 -10.34 -15.95
CA TYR A 427 18.94 -11.73 -16.33
C TYR A 427 18.05 -12.19 -17.49
N ILE A 428 16.73 -12.01 -17.40
CA ILE A 428 15.77 -12.51 -18.41
C ILE A 428 15.86 -11.72 -19.72
N THR A 429 16.00 -10.39 -19.65
CA THR A 429 16.02 -9.54 -20.85
C THR A 429 17.36 -9.54 -21.59
N GLY A 430 18.40 -10.10 -20.96
CA GLY A 430 19.74 -10.17 -21.49
C GLY A 430 20.40 -8.80 -21.67
N PRO A 431 21.69 -8.79 -22.08
CA PRO A 431 22.48 -7.56 -22.13
C PRO A 431 22.08 -6.57 -23.24
N VAL A 432 21.17 -6.93 -24.15
CA VAL A 432 20.98 -6.23 -25.43
C VAL A 432 19.78 -5.27 -25.45
N ILE A 433 18.71 -5.51 -24.68
CA ILE A 433 17.45 -4.75 -24.82
C ILE A 433 17.11 -3.91 -23.58
N PHE A 434 17.47 -4.35 -22.37
CA PHE A 434 17.24 -3.59 -21.13
C PHE A 434 18.36 -3.79 -20.10
N ASN A 435 19.62 -3.47 -20.45
CA ASN A 435 20.73 -3.46 -19.48
C ASN A 435 20.66 -2.26 -18.50
N PHE A 436 19.44 -1.88 -18.13
CA PHE A 436 19.17 -0.86 -17.15
C PHE A 436 18.87 -1.56 -15.84
N ASN A 437 19.77 -1.42 -14.87
CA ASN A 437 19.45 -1.76 -13.50
C ASN A 437 18.35 -0.77 -13.03
N TRP A 438 17.09 -1.20 -13.13
CA TRP A 438 15.91 -0.40 -12.81
C TRP A 438 15.98 0.14 -11.38
N HIS A 439 16.50 -0.67 -10.46
CA HIS A 439 16.73 -0.27 -9.08
C HIS A 439 17.65 0.96 -9.01
N HIS A 440 18.81 0.92 -9.67
CA HIS A 440 19.72 2.07 -9.74
C HIS A 440 19.10 3.28 -10.44
N ILE A 441 18.25 3.09 -11.45
CA ILE A 441 17.52 4.21 -12.08
C ILE A 441 16.59 4.89 -11.07
N PHE A 442 15.76 4.12 -10.36
CA PHE A 442 14.83 4.69 -9.39
C PHE A 442 15.55 5.28 -8.16
N ALA A 443 16.66 4.68 -7.73
CA ALA A 443 17.56 5.25 -6.73
C ALA A 443 18.17 6.58 -7.21
N GLY A 444 18.66 6.64 -8.45
CA GLY A 444 19.15 7.88 -9.04
C GLY A 444 18.07 8.96 -9.12
N ILE A 445 16.85 8.61 -9.57
CA ILE A 445 15.70 9.51 -9.59
C ILE A 445 15.38 10.03 -8.18
N LEU A 446 15.32 9.14 -7.18
CA LEU A 446 15.09 9.49 -5.77
C LEU A 446 16.11 10.52 -5.29
N PHE A 447 17.39 10.17 -5.42
CA PHE A 447 18.49 10.90 -4.82
C PHE A 447 18.74 12.25 -5.50
N VAL A 448 18.77 12.29 -6.84
CA VAL A 448 18.92 13.54 -7.60
C VAL A 448 17.73 14.46 -7.37
N SER A 449 16.52 13.92 -7.31
CA SER A 449 15.33 14.76 -7.14
C SER A 449 15.23 15.32 -5.72
N PHE A 450 15.65 14.58 -4.69
CA PHE A 450 15.78 15.14 -3.34
C PHE A 450 16.90 16.18 -3.24
N LEU A 451 18.02 16.03 -3.97
CA LEU A 451 19.06 17.06 -4.06
C LEU A 451 18.48 18.36 -4.63
N ILE A 452 17.82 18.29 -5.79
CA ILE A 452 17.22 19.44 -6.47
C ILE A 452 16.14 20.08 -5.59
N SER A 453 15.32 19.27 -4.93
CA SER A 453 14.28 19.73 -4.00
C SER A 453 14.88 20.46 -2.80
N GLY A 454 15.89 19.87 -2.17
CA GLY A 454 16.65 20.47 -1.07
C GLY A 454 17.28 21.80 -1.49
N LEU A 455 17.99 21.85 -2.61
CA LEU A 455 18.60 23.08 -3.14
C LEU A 455 17.54 24.17 -3.37
N ALA A 456 16.43 23.83 -4.02
CA ALA A 456 15.36 24.78 -4.32
C ALA A 456 14.72 25.34 -3.04
N LEU A 457 14.41 24.47 -2.06
CA LEU A 457 13.87 24.89 -0.77
C LEU A 457 14.90 25.68 0.05
N GLY A 458 16.15 25.24 0.08
CA GLY A 458 17.24 25.91 0.77
C GLY A 458 17.48 27.33 0.27
N LEU A 459 17.45 27.54 -1.05
CA LEU A 459 17.51 28.87 -1.68
C LEU A 459 16.26 29.69 -1.34
N LEU A 460 15.08 29.09 -1.39
CA LEU A 460 13.83 29.77 -1.03
C LEU A 460 13.87 30.26 0.43
N ILE A 461 14.41 29.43 1.33
CA ILE A 461 14.63 29.78 2.73
C ILE A 461 15.66 30.91 2.88
N LEU A 462 16.77 30.86 2.16
CA LEU A 462 17.84 31.86 2.24
C LEU A 462 17.41 33.24 1.71
N ILE A 463 16.66 33.27 0.61
CA ILE A 463 16.22 34.50 -0.06
C ILE A 463 14.99 35.10 0.63
N PHE A 464 14.10 34.27 1.18
CA PHE A 464 12.85 34.70 1.82
C PHE A 464 12.75 34.25 3.31
N PRO A 465 13.76 34.52 4.15
CA PRO A 465 13.84 33.95 5.49
C PRO A 465 12.70 34.43 6.40
N ASN A 466 12.28 35.69 6.26
CA ASN A 466 11.19 36.26 7.05
C ASN A 466 9.82 35.68 6.64
N ASP A 467 9.58 35.49 5.34
CA ASP A 467 8.35 34.86 4.84
C ASP A 467 8.23 33.44 5.38
N ILE A 468 9.32 32.68 5.29
CA ILE A 468 9.38 31.29 5.75
C ILE A 468 9.23 31.22 7.27
N ALA A 469 9.93 32.05 8.03
CA ALA A 469 9.77 32.14 9.49
C ALA A 469 8.30 32.38 9.87
N LYS A 470 7.63 33.30 9.16
CA LYS A 470 6.21 33.61 9.36
C LYS A 470 5.29 32.43 8.99
N ILE A 471 5.57 31.73 7.89
CA ILE A 471 4.79 30.58 7.43
C ILE A 471 4.82 29.43 8.45
N PHE A 472 5.99 29.16 9.01
CA PHE A 472 6.23 28.10 10.00
C PHE A 472 6.03 28.57 11.45
N GLU A 473 5.58 29.80 11.67
CA GLU A 473 5.33 30.39 13.00
C GLU A 473 6.55 30.31 13.95
N LEU A 474 7.76 30.45 13.38
CA LEU A 474 9.02 30.37 14.11
C LEU A 474 9.29 31.68 14.86
N LYS A 475 8.87 31.75 16.13
CA LYS A 475 8.93 32.97 16.95
C LYS A 475 10.35 33.52 17.16
N HIS A 476 11.39 32.69 17.33
CA HIS A 476 12.67 33.17 17.87
C HIS A 476 13.98 32.59 17.34
N SER A 477 14.00 31.81 16.25
CA SER A 477 15.28 31.30 15.76
C SER A 477 15.41 31.32 14.24
N LYS A 478 15.83 32.50 13.72
CA LYS A 478 16.43 32.59 12.38
C LYS A 478 17.59 31.60 12.22
N ILE A 479 18.25 31.25 13.32
CA ILE A 479 19.35 30.27 13.36
C ILE A 479 18.86 28.89 12.86
N ILE A 480 17.69 28.40 13.31
CA ILE A 480 17.14 27.11 12.82
C ILE A 480 16.92 27.15 11.30
N ILE A 481 16.37 28.26 10.81
CA ILE A 481 16.09 28.47 9.38
C ILE A 481 17.38 28.47 8.56
N TYR A 482 18.42 29.20 9.02
CA TYR A 482 19.72 29.22 8.36
C TYR A 482 20.44 27.87 8.45
N ALA A 483 20.37 27.18 9.58
CA ALA A 483 20.94 25.84 9.74
C ALA A 483 20.30 24.84 8.75
N LEU A 484 18.97 24.87 8.59
CA LEU A 484 18.29 24.04 7.59
C LEU A 484 18.70 24.40 6.15
N SER A 485 18.83 25.69 5.85
CA SER A 485 19.31 26.15 4.55
C SER A 485 20.74 25.68 4.28
N ILE A 486 21.64 25.74 5.27
CA ILE A 486 23.02 25.25 5.15
C ILE A 486 23.06 23.74 4.91
N ILE A 487 22.25 22.96 5.64
CA ILE A 487 22.16 21.50 5.41
C ILE A 487 21.74 21.22 3.95
N MET A 488 20.70 21.89 3.46
CA MET A 488 20.19 21.71 2.11
C MET A 488 21.15 22.19 1.00
N LEU A 489 21.85 23.31 1.21
CA LEU A 489 22.67 23.98 0.19
C LEU A 489 24.13 23.52 0.17
N ILE A 490 24.63 22.99 1.29
CA ILE A 490 26.05 22.68 1.45
C ILE A 490 26.23 21.20 1.79
N LEU A 491 25.63 20.72 2.89
CA LEU A 491 25.88 19.35 3.34
C LEU A 491 25.38 18.30 2.35
N VAL A 492 24.12 18.40 1.89
CA VAL A 492 23.52 17.42 0.96
C VAL A 492 24.31 17.37 -0.37
N PRO A 493 24.64 18.49 -1.05
CA PRO A 493 25.48 18.44 -2.25
C PRO A 493 26.88 17.87 -2.01
N ILE A 494 27.55 18.24 -0.90
CA ILE A 494 28.89 17.72 -0.60
C ILE A 494 28.84 16.20 -0.43
N VAL A 495 27.92 15.68 0.38
CA VAL A 495 27.78 14.24 0.61
C VAL A 495 27.45 13.51 -0.69
N TYR A 496 26.56 14.08 -1.52
CA TYR A 496 26.25 13.53 -2.84
C TYR A 496 27.48 13.48 -3.75
N SER A 497 28.24 14.58 -3.84
CA SER A 497 29.45 14.65 -4.65
C SER A 497 30.53 13.67 -4.20
N ILE A 498 30.72 13.49 -2.88
CA ILE A 498 31.67 12.49 -2.38
C ILE A 498 31.19 11.08 -2.68
N GLY A 499 29.89 10.79 -2.55
CA GLY A 499 29.32 9.50 -2.92
C GLY A 499 29.54 9.15 -4.38
N LEU A 500 29.36 10.12 -5.29
CA LEU A 500 29.65 9.95 -6.72
C LEU A 500 31.13 9.66 -7.02
N ILE A 501 32.05 10.22 -6.23
CA ILE A 501 33.50 10.05 -6.46
C ILE A 501 33.99 8.72 -5.90
N THR A 502 33.53 8.36 -4.71
CA THR A 502 34.08 7.22 -3.95
C THR A 502 33.39 5.90 -4.28
N LEU A 503 32.12 5.95 -4.71
CA LEU A 503 31.29 4.78 -5.00
C LEU A 503 31.22 3.77 -3.85
N LEU A 504 31.50 4.17 -2.60
CA LEU A 504 31.41 3.27 -1.44
C LEU A 504 29.97 3.21 -0.93
N PRO A 505 29.47 2.01 -0.55
CA PRO A 505 28.11 1.80 -0.03
C PRO A 505 27.74 2.70 1.16
N PHE A 506 28.70 2.95 2.04
CA PHE A 506 28.56 3.89 3.16
C PHE A 506 28.03 5.28 2.75
N TRP A 507 28.34 5.75 1.54
CA TRP A 507 27.89 7.07 1.09
C TRP A 507 26.41 7.12 0.76
N GLU A 508 25.78 5.99 0.42
CA GLU A 508 24.32 5.95 0.29
C GLU A 508 23.66 6.19 1.65
N TRP A 509 24.18 5.57 2.71
CA TRP A 509 23.75 5.81 4.09
C TRP A 509 23.96 7.26 4.51
N MET A 510 25.14 7.83 4.25
CA MET A 510 25.41 9.23 4.57
C MET A 510 24.50 10.18 3.81
N TYR A 511 24.22 9.87 2.53
CA TYR A 511 23.33 10.68 1.71
C TYR A 511 21.89 10.59 2.17
N PHE A 512 21.43 9.38 2.50
CA PHE A 512 20.13 9.14 3.12
C PHE A 512 19.97 9.92 4.43
N ILE A 513 20.97 9.86 5.34
CA ILE A 513 20.99 10.62 6.59
C ILE A 513 20.95 12.12 6.32
N ALA A 514 21.72 12.62 5.35
CA ALA A 514 21.73 14.04 4.97
C ALA A 514 20.37 14.51 4.45
N ILE A 515 19.67 13.68 3.64
CA ILE A 515 18.31 13.95 3.17
C ILE A 515 17.32 13.99 4.34
N CYS A 516 17.35 12.98 5.22
CA CYS A 516 16.52 12.95 6.43
C CYS A 516 16.77 14.15 7.34
N GLY A 517 18.02 14.64 7.38
CA GLY A 517 18.45 15.81 8.13
C GLY A 517 17.72 17.10 7.78
N TRP A 518 17.09 17.20 6.61
CA TRP A 518 16.25 18.36 6.27
C TRP A 518 14.76 18.01 6.08
N ILE A 519 14.42 16.82 5.58
CA ILE A 519 13.02 16.41 5.41
C ILE A 519 12.32 16.32 6.77
N LEU A 520 12.90 15.61 7.75
CA LEU A 520 12.26 15.41 9.05
C LEU A 520 12.01 16.73 9.77
N PRO A 521 13.00 17.67 9.89
CA PRO A 521 12.73 18.97 10.47
C PRO A 521 11.63 19.75 9.75
N ILE A 522 11.61 19.78 8.40
CA ILE A 522 10.56 20.50 7.65
C ILE A 522 9.18 19.93 7.97
N LEU A 523 9.04 18.61 8.00
CA LEU A 523 7.77 17.96 8.33
C LEU A 523 7.36 18.20 9.80
N VAL A 524 8.30 18.21 10.73
CA VAL A 524 8.06 18.56 12.14
C VAL A 524 7.61 20.02 12.27
N LEU A 525 8.24 20.95 11.54
CA LEU A 525 7.90 22.37 11.52
C LEU A 525 6.51 22.64 10.92
N LEU A 526 6.02 21.79 10.02
CA LEU A 526 4.65 21.88 9.53
C LEU A 526 3.59 21.56 10.59
N TYR A 527 3.93 20.71 11.56
CA TYR A 527 2.94 20.14 12.47
C TYR A 527 2.25 21.19 13.38
N PRO A 528 2.97 22.14 14.02
CA PRO A 528 2.34 23.23 14.78
C PRO A 528 1.38 24.07 13.92
N ARG A 529 1.78 24.41 12.69
CA ARG A 529 0.98 25.19 11.75
C ARG A 529 -0.29 24.45 11.31
N ILE A 530 -0.20 23.13 11.15
CA ILE A 530 -1.36 22.29 10.85
C ILE A 530 -2.32 22.29 12.05
N ASN A 531 -1.82 22.15 13.27
CA ASN A 531 -2.65 22.18 14.48
C ASN A 531 -3.34 23.54 14.68
N SER A 532 -2.64 24.65 14.50
CA SER A 532 -3.22 26.00 14.64
C SER A 532 -4.36 26.27 13.66
N LYS A 533 -4.39 25.59 12.51
CA LYS A 533 -5.52 25.64 11.56
C LYS A 533 -6.65 24.65 11.85
N LEU A 534 -6.43 23.66 12.70
CA LEU A 534 -7.46 22.70 13.11
C LEU A 534 -8.24 23.19 14.34
N GLU A 535 -7.66 24.10 15.11
CA GLU A 535 -8.28 24.75 16.28
C GLU A 535 -9.20 25.92 15.91
N LYS A 536 -9.05 26.47 14.70
CA LYS A 536 -9.91 27.50 14.11
C LYS A 536 -10.99 26.86 13.26
#